data_AF-A0A813IJP8-F1
#
_entry.id   AF-A0A813IJP8-F1
#
_cell.length_a   1.000
_cell.length_b   1.000
_cell.length_c   1.000
_cell.angle_alpha   90.00
_cell.angle_beta   90.00
_cell.angle_gamma   90.00
#
_symmetry.space_group_name_H-M   'P 1'
#
loop_
_entity.id
_entity.type
_entity.pdbx_description
1 polymer ?
#
loop_
_entity_poly.entity_id
_entity_poly.type
_entity_poly.pdbx_seq_one_letter_code
_entity_poly.pdbx_strand_id
1 'polypeptide(L)'
;MATRYMIDTSKHFKWYHWAGGLATAGAVNAGILVGFVETFHWCFADSEEKTRKFLEKYGQPTEAQRLEVYNWFADEYDEGVKLVEMGGASNYRKELIQGALGDVLEVAVGTGRCFEALESAEVKSFVGVDINEAMLQQARKKVDDLPYPARV
;
A
#
# COMPACT_ATOMS: atom_id res chain seq x y z
N MET A 1 -17.06 24.66 -38.69
CA MET A 1 -16.12 24.15 -39.72
C MET A 1 -15.34 22.92 -39.26
N ALA A 2 -14.97 22.77 -37.98
CA ALA A 2 -14.22 21.61 -37.47
C ALA A 2 -14.95 20.26 -37.60
N THR A 3 -16.27 20.23 -37.44
CA THR A 3 -17.08 19.00 -37.41
C THR A 3 -17.17 18.27 -38.76
N ARG A 4 -17.05 18.99 -39.88
CA ARG A 4 -17.13 18.41 -41.23
C ARG A 4 -15.81 17.75 -41.65
N TYR A 5 -14.69 18.19 -41.09
CA TYR A 5 -13.34 17.69 -41.41
C TYR A 5 -13.04 16.35 -40.70
N MET A 6 -13.57 16.14 -39.49
CA MET A 6 -13.46 14.85 -38.78
C MET A 6 -14.32 13.73 -39.41
N ILE A 7 -15.43 14.09 -40.07
CA ILE A 7 -16.33 13.12 -40.72
C ILE A 7 -15.76 12.62 -42.06
N ASP A 8 -14.91 13.40 -42.71
CA ASP A 8 -14.32 13.05 -44.01
C ASP A 8 -13.09 12.13 -43.85
N THR A 9 -12.30 12.36 -42.80
CA THR A 9 -11.15 11.52 -42.44
C THR A 9 -11.54 10.12 -41.97
N SER A 10 -12.72 9.95 -41.36
CA SER A 10 -13.22 8.64 -40.92
C SER A 10 -13.66 7.72 -42.07
N LYS A 11 -14.04 8.27 -43.24
CA LYS A 11 -14.43 7.48 -44.42
C LYS A 11 -13.26 6.75 -45.09
N HIS A 12 -12.04 7.22 -44.86
CA HIS A 12 -10.82 6.60 -45.38
C HIS A 12 -10.17 5.63 -44.38
N PHE A 13 -10.67 5.55 -43.15
CA PHE A 13 -10.13 4.70 -42.10
C PHE A 13 -10.74 3.30 -42.14
N LYS A 14 -10.06 2.39 -42.86
CA LYS A 14 -10.53 1.01 -43.07
C LYS A 14 -10.40 0.16 -41.79
N TRP A 15 -11.25 -0.85 -41.67
CA TRP A 15 -11.34 -1.71 -40.47
C TRP A 15 -9.99 -2.34 -40.05
N TYR A 16 -9.10 -2.63 -41.00
CA TYR A 16 -7.79 -3.20 -40.70
C TYR A 16 -6.83 -2.19 -40.04
N HIS A 17 -7.06 -0.88 -40.18
CA HIS A 17 -6.32 0.13 -39.41
C HIS A 17 -6.75 0.13 -37.93
N TRP A 18 -8.04 -0.10 -37.65
CA TRP A 18 -8.52 -0.34 -36.28
C TRP A 18 -7.96 -1.64 -35.71
N ALA A 19 -8.03 -2.73 -36.47
CA ALA A 19 -7.48 -4.02 -36.04
C ALA A 19 -5.97 -3.94 -35.80
N GLY A 20 -5.22 -3.29 -36.70
CA GLY A 20 -3.78 -3.07 -36.55
C GLY A 20 -3.45 -2.17 -35.36
N GLY A 21 -4.23 -1.11 -35.12
CA GLY A 21 -4.08 -0.24 -33.96
C GLY A 21 -4.31 -0.97 -32.63
N LEU A 22 -5.39 -1.75 -32.53
CA LEU A 22 -5.69 -2.56 -31.34
C LEU A 22 -4.64 -3.66 -31.10
N ALA A 23 -4.20 -4.35 -32.15
CA ALA A 23 -3.16 -5.37 -32.05
C ALA A 23 -1.82 -4.76 -31.59
N THR A 24 -1.45 -3.60 -32.12
CA THR A 24 -0.23 -2.88 -31.73
C THR A 24 -0.30 -2.42 -30.28
N ALA A 25 -1.42 -1.78 -29.88
CA ALA A 25 -1.61 -1.36 -28.51
C ALA A 25 -1.59 -2.54 -27.53
N GLY A 26 -2.24 -3.66 -27.88
CA GLY A 26 -2.21 -4.89 -27.08
C GLY A 26 -0.81 -5.46 -26.93
N ALA A 27 -0.07 -5.60 -28.05
CA ALA A 27 1.28 -6.14 -28.05
C ALA A 27 2.28 -5.26 -27.27
N VAL A 28 2.19 -3.93 -27.42
CA VAL A 28 3.04 -2.99 -26.69
C VAL A 28 2.77 -3.04 -25.19
N ASN A 29 1.51 -3.00 -24.76
CA ASN A 29 1.17 -3.10 -23.34
C ASN A 29 1.57 -4.45 -22.73
N ALA A 30 1.38 -5.55 -23.46
CA ALA A 30 1.84 -6.86 -23.02
C ALA A 30 3.37 -6.92 -22.89
N GLY A 31 4.11 -6.37 -23.87
CA GLY A 31 5.56 -6.29 -23.81
C GLY A 31 6.07 -5.44 -22.65
N ILE A 32 5.42 -4.30 -22.37
CA ILE A 32 5.72 -3.47 -21.20
C ILE A 32 5.46 -4.24 -19.91
N LEU A 33 4.33 -4.92 -19.78
CA LEU A 33 4.00 -5.74 -18.60
C LEU A 33 5.01 -6.86 -18.38
N VAL A 34 5.38 -7.60 -19.42
CA VAL A 34 6.41 -8.64 -19.34
C VAL A 34 7.75 -8.04 -18.91
N GLY A 35 8.16 -6.93 -19.53
CA GLY A 35 9.39 -6.23 -19.16
C GLY A 35 9.38 -5.75 -17.71
N PHE A 36 8.25 -5.26 -17.21
CA PHE A 36 8.08 -4.90 -15.80
C PHE A 36 8.20 -6.11 -14.88
N VAL A 37 7.54 -7.23 -15.19
CA VAL A 37 7.61 -8.46 -14.38
C VAL A 37 9.03 -8.99 -14.34
N GLU A 38 9.73 -9.04 -15.48
CA GLU A 38 11.12 -9.48 -15.52
C GLU A 38 12.05 -8.53 -14.76
N THR A 39 11.85 -7.21 -14.90
CA THR A 39 12.65 -6.23 -14.15
C THR A 39 12.40 -6.35 -12.65
N PHE A 40 11.15 -6.54 -12.23
CA PHE A 40 10.80 -6.71 -10.83
C PHE A 40 11.43 -8.00 -10.29
N HIS A 41 11.26 -9.12 -10.98
CA HIS A 41 11.93 -10.38 -10.63
C HIS A 41 13.45 -10.20 -10.55
N TRP A 42 14.08 -9.53 -11.50
CA TRP A 42 15.52 -9.30 -11.48
C TRP A 42 15.97 -8.45 -10.29
N CYS A 43 15.25 -7.35 -9.99
CA CYS A 43 15.54 -6.49 -8.85
C CYS A 43 15.42 -7.22 -7.50
N PHE A 44 14.50 -8.18 -7.40
CA PHE A 44 14.23 -8.88 -6.13
C PHE A 44 14.80 -10.30 -6.07
N ALA A 45 15.32 -10.87 -7.17
CA ALA A 45 15.82 -12.24 -7.24
C ALA A 45 16.89 -12.54 -6.18
N ASP A 46 17.84 -11.62 -5.98
CA ASP A 46 18.87 -11.76 -4.97
C ASP A 46 18.29 -11.74 -3.54
N SER A 47 17.25 -10.94 -3.31
CA SER A 47 16.56 -10.85 -2.02
C SER A 47 15.73 -12.10 -1.73
N GLU A 48 15.01 -12.60 -2.74
CA GLU A 48 14.25 -13.84 -2.68
C GLU A 48 15.16 -15.04 -2.45
N GLU A 49 16.28 -15.12 -3.16
CA GLU A 49 17.27 -16.18 -2.97
C GLU A 49 17.91 -16.13 -1.58
N LYS A 50 18.28 -14.94 -1.09
CA LYS A 50 18.81 -14.76 0.27
C LYS A 50 17.78 -15.17 1.33
N THR A 51 16.53 -14.76 1.15
CA THR A 51 15.41 -15.12 2.04
C THR A 51 15.20 -16.63 2.04
N ARG A 52 15.15 -17.26 0.86
CA ARG A 52 15.03 -18.71 0.73
C ARG A 52 16.17 -19.44 1.43
N LYS A 53 17.43 -19.06 1.16
CA LYS A 53 18.61 -19.66 1.82
C LYS A 53 18.59 -19.47 3.34
N PHE A 54 18.13 -18.31 3.80
CA PHE A 54 17.97 -18.04 5.23
C PHE A 54 16.93 -18.98 5.85
N LEU A 55 15.75 -19.12 5.22
CA LEU A 55 14.67 -19.98 5.69
C LEU A 55 15.04 -21.46 5.62
N GLU A 56 15.74 -21.91 4.58
CA GLU A 56 16.26 -23.28 4.48
C GLU A 56 17.26 -23.60 5.60
N LYS A 57 18.08 -22.62 5.99
CA LYS A 57 19.12 -22.80 7.00
C LYS A 57 18.61 -22.65 8.43
N TYR A 58 17.71 -21.70 8.68
CA TYR A 58 17.31 -21.29 10.03
C TYR A 58 15.82 -21.50 10.33
N GLY A 59 15.02 -21.85 9.33
CA GLY A 59 13.57 -21.98 9.45
C GLY A 59 12.83 -20.63 9.42
N GLN A 60 11.52 -20.69 9.59
CA GLN A 60 10.67 -19.51 9.78
C GLN A 60 10.93 -18.90 11.16
N PRO A 61 10.94 -17.56 11.30
CA PRO A 61 11.02 -16.93 12.60
C PRO A 61 9.80 -17.29 13.44
N THR A 62 10.01 -17.45 14.75
CA THR A 62 8.93 -17.61 15.72
C THR A 62 8.16 -16.30 15.91
N GLU A 63 6.96 -16.39 16.48
CA GLU A 63 6.16 -15.20 16.85
C GLU A 63 6.96 -14.24 17.75
N ALA A 64 7.72 -14.78 18.71
CA ALA A 64 8.54 -13.98 19.61
C ALA A 64 9.63 -13.19 18.86
N GLN A 65 10.32 -13.85 17.92
CA GLN A 65 11.35 -13.20 17.09
C GLN A 65 10.73 -12.13 16.18
N ARG A 66 9.54 -12.38 15.62
CA ARG A 66 8.85 -11.36 14.83
C ARG A 66 8.48 -10.15 15.70
N LEU A 67 7.96 -10.37 16.91
CA LEU A 67 7.61 -9.28 17.82
C LEU A 67 8.83 -8.47 18.27
N GLU A 68 9.98 -9.11 18.44
CA GLU A 68 11.24 -8.44 18.79
C GLU A 68 11.69 -7.44 17.71
N VAL A 69 11.47 -7.76 16.43
CA VAL A 69 11.74 -6.82 15.32
C VAL A 69 10.89 -5.56 15.46
N TYR A 70 9.58 -5.69 15.70
CA TYR A 70 8.72 -4.52 15.92
C TYR A 70 9.11 -3.74 17.17
N ASN A 71 9.56 -4.43 18.22
CA ASN A 71 10.00 -3.77 19.45
C ASN A 71 11.25 -2.91 19.20
N TRP A 72 12.24 -3.46 18.49
CA TRP A 72 13.47 -2.73 18.15
C TRP A 72 13.20 -1.59 17.17
N PHE A 73 12.31 -1.81 16.21
CA PHE A 73 12.08 -0.85 15.12
C PHE A 73 11.02 0.20 15.43
N ALA A 74 10.37 0.16 16.60
CA ALA A 74 9.21 1.00 16.92
C ALA A 74 9.46 2.50 16.71
N ASP A 75 10.60 3.03 17.17
CA ASP A 75 10.95 4.45 17.06
C ASP A 75 11.17 4.91 15.61
N GLU A 76 11.66 4.00 14.76
CA GLU A 76 12.01 4.28 13.36
C GLU A 76 10.94 3.81 12.38
N TYR A 77 9.91 3.08 12.86
CA TYR A 77 8.94 2.37 12.03
C TYR A 77 8.30 3.30 11.00
N ASP A 78 7.77 4.44 11.44
CA ASP A 78 7.05 5.40 10.59
C ASP A 78 7.92 5.98 9.47
N GLU A 79 9.19 6.25 9.74
CA GLU A 79 10.14 6.75 8.72
C GLU A 79 10.61 5.60 7.83
N GLY A 80 10.84 4.42 8.39
CA GLY A 80 11.26 3.22 7.66
C GLY A 80 10.25 2.78 6.59
N VAL A 81 8.95 2.89 6.89
CA VAL A 81 7.89 2.51 5.93
C VAL A 81 7.56 3.61 4.92
N LYS A 82 8.08 4.82 5.08
CA LYS A 82 7.73 6.01 4.28
C LYS A 82 7.98 5.83 2.78
N LEU A 83 9.03 5.11 2.40
CA LEU A 83 9.32 4.83 0.98
C LEU A 83 8.25 3.93 0.35
N VAL A 84 7.74 2.95 1.10
CA VAL A 84 6.62 2.09 0.67
C VAL A 84 5.33 2.90 0.58
N GLU A 85 5.13 3.83 1.52
CA GLU A 85 3.98 4.74 1.57
C GLU A 85 3.89 5.70 0.38
N MET A 86 5.03 6.23 -0.06
CA MET A 86 5.13 7.06 -1.26
C MET A 86 4.77 6.26 -2.53
N GLY A 87 4.89 4.94 -2.50
CA GLY A 87 4.47 4.04 -3.57
C GLY A 87 2.95 3.85 -3.70
N GLY A 88 2.16 4.46 -2.81
CA GLY A 88 0.69 4.49 -2.90
C GLY A 88 -0.06 3.80 -1.75
N ALA A 89 0.65 3.17 -0.80
CA ALA A 89 0.00 2.56 0.38
C ALA A 89 -0.81 3.57 1.20
N SER A 90 -0.40 4.84 1.21
CA SER A 90 -1.09 5.93 1.90
C SER A 90 -2.50 6.19 1.34
N ASN A 91 -2.67 6.05 0.01
CA ASN A 91 -3.96 6.20 -0.64
C ASN A 91 -4.92 5.08 -0.22
N TYR A 92 -4.45 3.83 -0.22
CA TYR A 92 -5.25 2.69 0.22
C TYR A 92 -5.62 2.79 1.70
N ARG A 93 -4.70 3.24 2.56
CA ARG A 93 -5.01 3.46 3.97
C ARG A 93 -6.15 4.45 4.14
N LYS A 94 -6.08 5.61 3.47
CA LYS A 94 -7.14 6.63 3.51
C LYS A 94 -8.46 6.08 2.98
N GLU A 95 -8.41 5.37 1.86
CA GLU A 95 -9.60 4.78 1.23
C GLU A 95 -10.33 3.78 2.13
N LEU A 96 -9.56 2.93 2.83
CA LEU A 96 -10.12 1.88 3.69
C LEU A 96 -10.61 2.44 5.03
N ILE A 97 -9.92 3.44 5.60
CA ILE A 97 -10.18 3.93 6.96
C ILE A 97 -11.25 5.03 6.98
N GLN A 98 -11.41 5.82 5.92
CA GLN A 98 -12.42 6.88 5.85
C GLN A 98 -13.87 6.38 6.07
N GLY A 99 -14.13 5.10 5.84
CA GLY A 99 -15.44 4.48 6.05
C GLY A 99 -15.74 4.09 7.50
N ALA A 100 -14.82 4.31 8.44
CA ALA A 100 -15.03 4.01 9.85
C ALA A 100 -16.10 4.94 10.47
N LEU A 101 -17.02 4.37 11.26
CA LEU A 101 -18.16 5.09 11.85
C LEU A 101 -18.42 4.56 13.27
N GLY A 102 -18.75 5.46 14.19
CA GLY A 102 -19.17 5.10 15.54
C GLY A 102 -18.02 4.68 16.45
N ASP A 103 -18.20 3.61 17.22
CA ASP A 103 -17.19 3.12 18.17
C ASP A 103 -16.25 2.12 17.45
N VAL A 104 -14.98 2.48 17.33
CA VAL A 104 -13.99 1.77 16.48
C VAL A 104 -12.96 1.03 17.33
N LEU A 105 -12.67 -0.22 16.95
CA LEU A 105 -11.56 -1.01 17.48
C LEU A 105 -10.55 -1.26 16.36
N GLU A 106 -9.31 -0.82 16.53
CA GLU A 106 -8.20 -1.16 15.64
C GLU A 106 -7.33 -2.25 16.28
N VAL A 107 -7.15 -3.36 15.56
CA VAL A 107 -6.30 -4.49 15.98
C VAL A 107 -4.95 -4.38 15.31
N ALA A 108 -3.88 -4.58 16.09
CA ALA A 108 -2.51 -4.32 15.68
C ALA A 108 -2.31 -2.85 15.27
N VAL A 109 -2.73 -1.94 16.15
CA VAL A 109 -2.67 -0.48 15.94
C VAL A 109 -1.24 0.02 15.72
N GLY A 110 -0.23 -0.77 16.13
CA GLY A 110 1.17 -0.45 15.95
C GLY A 110 1.52 0.91 16.56
N THR A 111 2.19 1.75 15.79
CA THR A 111 2.60 3.11 16.18
C THR A 111 1.48 4.14 16.07
N GLY A 112 0.23 3.74 15.79
CA GLY A 112 -0.88 4.66 15.51
C GLY A 112 -0.77 5.33 14.13
N ARG A 113 -0.08 4.72 13.16
CA ARG A 113 0.14 5.31 11.83
C ARG A 113 -1.15 5.63 11.07
N CYS A 114 -2.22 4.91 11.40
CA CYS A 114 -3.55 5.06 10.84
C CYS A 114 -4.33 6.28 11.33
N PHE A 115 -3.88 6.95 12.41
CA PHE A 115 -4.65 8.02 13.06
C PHE A 115 -4.96 9.19 12.13
N GLU A 116 -4.02 9.59 11.28
CA GLU A 116 -4.23 10.64 10.26
C GLU A 116 -5.41 10.30 9.33
N ALA A 117 -5.61 9.02 9.00
CA ALA A 117 -6.70 8.60 8.11
C ALA A 117 -8.06 8.53 8.83
N LEU A 118 -8.07 8.49 10.17
CA LEU A 118 -9.30 8.53 10.96
C LEU A 118 -9.85 9.94 11.14
N GLU A 119 -9.07 11.00 10.86
CA GLU A 119 -9.54 12.39 10.96
C GLU A 119 -10.73 12.69 10.03
N SER A 120 -10.78 12.02 8.88
CA SER A 120 -11.86 12.17 7.90
C SER A 120 -13.04 11.23 8.12
N ALA A 121 -13.00 10.40 9.16
CA ALA A 121 -14.01 9.38 9.45
C ALA A 121 -15.01 9.86 10.51
N GLU A 122 -16.22 9.31 10.52
CA GLU A 122 -17.29 9.68 11.46
C GLU A 122 -17.19 8.89 12.79
N VAL A 123 -16.01 8.94 13.42
CA VAL A 123 -15.71 8.17 14.63
C VAL A 123 -16.25 8.88 15.88
N LYS A 124 -16.90 8.09 16.75
CA LYS A 124 -17.44 8.51 18.05
C LYS A 124 -16.48 8.20 19.20
N SER A 125 -15.84 7.03 19.18
CA SER A 125 -14.78 6.66 20.12
C SER A 125 -13.84 5.64 19.48
N PHE A 126 -12.61 5.57 19.97
CA PHE A 126 -11.57 4.71 19.41
C PHE A 126 -10.83 3.94 20.49
N VAL A 127 -10.58 2.66 20.22
CA VAL A 127 -9.65 1.83 20.99
C VAL A 127 -8.69 1.16 20.01
N GLY A 128 -7.40 1.43 20.16
CA GLY A 128 -6.36 0.65 19.48
C GLY A 128 -5.82 -0.43 20.41
N VAL A 129 -5.47 -1.59 19.87
CA VAL A 129 -4.76 -2.62 20.63
C VAL A 129 -3.56 -3.12 19.85
N ASP A 130 -2.45 -3.33 20.55
CA ASP A 130 -1.28 -4.03 20.04
C ASP A 130 -0.69 -4.88 21.17
N ILE A 131 -0.01 -5.96 20.80
CA ILE A 131 0.72 -6.79 21.77
C ILE A 131 2.09 -6.20 22.09
N ASN A 132 2.62 -5.35 21.21
CA ASN A 132 3.94 -4.75 21.35
C ASN A 132 3.86 -3.39 22.07
N GLU A 133 4.34 -3.36 23.31
CA GLU A 133 4.31 -2.15 24.14
C GLU A 133 5.17 -1.00 23.58
N ALA A 134 6.30 -1.26 22.92
CA ALA A 134 7.09 -0.19 22.30
C ALA A 134 6.34 0.48 21.15
N MET A 135 5.55 -0.29 20.39
CA MET A 135 4.65 0.26 19.36
C MET A 135 3.56 1.14 20.00
N LEU A 136 2.92 0.65 21.08
CA LEU A 136 1.93 1.42 21.83
C LEU A 136 2.50 2.71 22.42
N GLN A 137 3.76 2.71 22.88
CA GLN A 137 4.42 3.93 23.34
C GLN A 137 4.50 5.01 22.25
N GLN A 138 4.69 4.62 20.97
CA GLN A 138 4.63 5.57 19.87
C GLN A 138 3.19 6.00 19.57
N ALA A 139 2.22 5.08 19.63
CA ALA A 139 0.82 5.39 19.43
C ALA A 139 0.28 6.38 20.49
N ARG A 140 0.65 6.22 21.76
CA ARG A 140 0.24 7.10 22.86
C ARG A 140 0.72 8.55 22.68
N LYS A 141 1.81 8.78 21.95
CA LYS A 141 2.29 10.13 21.63
C LYS A 141 1.36 10.87 20.64
N LYS A 142 0.52 10.14 19.91
CA LYS A 142 -0.34 10.64 18.81
C LYS A 142 -1.83 10.52 19.12
N VAL A 143 -2.21 9.64 20.05
CA VAL A 143 -3.62 9.32 20.34
C VAL A 143 -4.38 10.53 20.89
N ASP A 144 -3.69 11.41 21.62
CA ASP A 144 -4.27 12.62 22.21
C ASP A 144 -4.62 13.69 21.17
N ASP A 145 -4.08 13.58 19.96
CA ASP A 145 -4.39 14.51 18.85
C ASP A 145 -5.74 14.18 18.17
N LEU A 146 -6.36 13.05 18.51
CA LEU A 146 -7.64 12.64 17.94
C LEU A 146 -8.82 13.46 18.51
N PRO A 147 -9.79 13.88 17.69
CA PRO A 147 -10.87 14.79 18.11
C PRO A 147 -12.00 14.13 18.93
N TYR A 148 -11.81 12.88 19.36
CA TYR A 148 -12.80 12.06 20.07
C TYR A 148 -12.14 11.23 21.16
N PRO A 149 -12.89 10.67 22.13
CA PRO A 149 -12.33 9.80 23.16
C PRO A 149 -11.59 8.61 22.55
N ALA A 150 -10.28 8.56 22.77
CA ALA A 150 -9.39 7.56 22.21
C ALA A 150 -8.46 6.99 23.27
N ARG A 151 -8.05 5.72 23.11
CA ARG A 151 -7.02 5.08 23.94
C ARG A 151 -6.33 3.94 23.20
N VAL A 152 -5.13 3.61 23.64
CA VAL A 152 -4.32 2.48 23.16
C VAL A 152 -3.59 1.78 24.30
#